data_AF-A0A1B8Q951-F1
#
_entry.id   AF-A0A1B8Q951-F1
#
_cell.length_a   1.000
_cell.length_b   1.000
_cell.length_c   1.000
_cell.angle_alpha   90.00
_cell.angle_beta   90.00
_cell.angle_gamma   90.00
#
_symmetry.space_group_name_H-M   'P 1'
#
loop_
_entity.id
_entity.type
_entity.pdbx_description
1 polymer ?
#
loop_
_entity_poly.entity_id
_entity_poly.type
_entity_poly.pdbx_seq_one_letter_code
_entity_poly.pdbx_strand_id
1 'polypeptide(L)'
;MANYLYTNDPGTARRRAKTIVINNPSSGTPSIEFVMEDRIIMADGSEQFINSGVFVVSIDKSVMVKKYPRIDIKTGESVGKERSGAEIFDMIMKAITDVFITEGRERD
;
A
#
# COMPACT_ATOMS: atom_id res chain seq x y z
N MET A 1 1.18 -27.95 11.35
CA MET A 1 -0.10 -27.23 11.20
C MET A 1 0.25 -25.76 11.06
N ALA A 2 -0.19 -25.08 10.01
CA ALA A 2 0.14 -23.66 9.80
C ALA A 2 -0.62 -22.79 10.80
N ASN A 3 0.05 -21.81 11.42
CA ASN A 3 -0.52 -20.92 12.44
C ASN A 3 -1.11 -19.61 11.87
N TYR A 4 -1.36 -19.54 10.55
CA TYR A 4 -1.94 -18.36 9.90
C TYR A 4 -3.36 -18.65 9.40
N LEU A 5 -4.25 -17.65 9.51
CA LEU A 5 -5.57 -17.64 8.87
C LEU A 5 -5.43 -16.97 7.49
N TYR A 6 -6.07 -17.52 6.46
CA TYR A 6 -6.03 -16.90 5.13
C TYR A 6 -6.70 -15.53 5.20
N THR A 7 -6.20 -14.59 4.42
CA THR A 7 -6.71 -13.20 4.39
C THR A 7 -8.14 -13.07 3.84
N ASN A 8 -8.72 -14.18 3.36
CA ASN A 8 -10.07 -14.26 2.80
C ASN A 8 -11.02 -15.16 3.60
N ASP A 9 -10.64 -15.60 4.80
CA ASP A 9 -11.51 -16.47 5.61
C ASP A 9 -12.66 -15.68 6.25
N PRO A 10 -13.89 -16.22 6.31
CA PRO A 10 -15.01 -15.61 7.03
C PRO A 10 -14.71 -15.33 8.51
N GLY A 11 -15.28 -14.25 9.05
CA GLY A 11 -15.04 -13.78 10.41
C GLY A 11 -13.73 -13.03 10.60
N THR A 12 -13.00 -12.74 9.52
CA THR A 12 -11.77 -11.93 9.58
C THR A 12 -12.05 -10.47 9.18
N ALA A 13 -11.44 -9.55 9.94
CA ALA A 13 -11.33 -8.14 9.57
C ALA A 13 -9.90 -7.85 9.12
N ARG A 14 -9.74 -7.13 8.00
CA ARG A 14 -8.44 -6.77 7.45
C ARG A 14 -8.43 -5.31 7.01
N ARG A 15 -7.44 -4.59 7.51
CA ARG A 15 -7.19 -3.20 7.13
C ARG A 15 -6.50 -3.14 5.77
N ARG A 16 -7.03 -2.33 4.86
CA ARG A 16 -6.43 -2.06 3.55
C ARG A 16 -6.47 -0.57 3.22
N ALA A 17 -5.60 -0.16 2.30
CA ALA A 17 -5.73 1.15 1.67
C ALA A 17 -6.81 1.05 0.56
N LYS A 18 -7.91 1.79 0.73
CA LYS A 18 -8.95 1.96 -0.27
C LYS A 18 -8.47 2.84 -1.43
N THR A 19 -7.81 3.94 -1.07
CA THR A 19 -7.29 4.93 -2.00
C THR A 19 -5.86 5.28 -1.59
N ILE A 20 -5.00 5.43 -2.59
CA ILE A 20 -3.64 5.94 -2.41
C ILE A 20 -3.56 7.27 -3.18
N VAL A 21 -3.19 8.34 -2.48
CA VAL A 21 -2.98 9.66 -3.07
C VAL A 21 -1.51 10.00 -2.94
N ILE A 22 -0.86 10.26 -4.07
CA ILE A 22 0.54 10.69 -4.11
C ILE A 22 0.54 12.20 -4.26
N ASN A 23 1.04 12.90 -3.24
CA ASN A 23 1.16 14.34 -3.23
C ASN A 23 2.62 14.71 -3.48
N ASN A 24 2.89 15.29 -4.66
CA ASN A 24 4.23 15.69 -5.06
C ASN A 24 4.26 17.20 -5.38
N PRO A 25 4.30 18.07 -4.35
CA PRO A 25 4.25 19.51 -4.56
C PRO A 25 5.56 20.02 -5.19
N SER A 26 5.48 21.14 -5.93
CA SER A 26 6.65 21.79 -6.54
C SER A 26 7.64 22.35 -5.52
N SER A 27 7.17 22.61 -4.30
CA SER A 27 7.98 22.95 -3.13
C SER A 27 7.44 22.22 -1.89
N GLY A 28 8.33 21.67 -1.08
CA GLY A 28 7.96 20.87 0.11
C GLY A 28 8.38 19.41 0.03
N THR A 29 8.01 18.63 1.05
CA THR A 29 8.31 17.19 1.10
C THR A 29 7.15 16.41 0.49
N PRO A 30 7.38 15.53 -0.50
CA PRO A 30 6.34 14.67 -1.06
C PRO A 30 5.71 13.80 0.03
N SER A 31 4.46 13.41 -0.14
CA SER A 31 3.78 12.50 0.78
C SER A 31 2.90 11.52 0.05
N ILE A 32 2.66 10.37 0.69
CA ILE A 32 1.68 9.38 0.26
C ILE A 32 0.62 9.30 1.34
N GLU A 33 -0.62 9.53 0.95
CA GLU A 33 -1.79 9.39 1.79
C GLU A 33 -2.50 8.08 1.46
N PHE A 34 -2.73 7.27 2.49
CA PHE A 34 -3.48 6.02 2.42
C PHE A 34 -4.82 6.23 3.12
N VAL A 35 -5.90 6.28 2.35
CA VAL A 35 -7.26 6.28 2.90
C VAL A 35 -7.58 4.84 3.25
N MET A 36 -7.72 4.55 4.54
CA MET A 36 -7.82 3.20 5.06
C MET A 36 -9.28 2.78 5.21
N GLU A 37 -9.55 1.51 4.94
CA GLU A 37 -10.81 0.86 5.28
C GLU A 37 -10.54 -0.54 5.83
N ASP A 38 -11.39 -0.99 6.74
CA ASP A 38 -11.43 -2.36 7.21
C ASP A 38 -12.44 -3.13 6.35
N ARG A 39 -11.94 -4.14 5.63
CA ARG A 39 -12.75 -5.15 4.94
C ARG A 39 -13.08 -6.25 5.93
N ILE A 40 -14.36 -6.50 6.14
CA ILE A 40 -14.90 -7.53 7.01
C ILE A 40 -15.57 -8.57 6.14
N ILE A 41 -15.16 -9.83 6.31
CA ILE A 41 -15.80 -10.96 5.64
C ILE A 41 -16.78 -11.57 6.62
N MET A 42 -18.06 -11.45 6.32
CA MET A 42 -19.15 -11.94 7.16
C MET A 42 -19.23 -13.48 7.09
N ALA A 43 -19.92 -14.09 8.06
CA ALA A 43 -20.05 -15.55 8.14
C ALA A 43 -20.76 -16.18 6.92
N ASP A 44 -21.59 -15.40 6.23
CA ASP A 44 -22.28 -15.78 4.98
C ASP A 44 -21.42 -15.57 3.72
N GLY A 45 -20.16 -15.13 3.88
CA GLY A 45 -19.24 -14.84 2.79
C GLY A 45 -19.42 -13.46 2.14
N SER A 46 -20.38 -12.65 2.61
CA SER A 46 -20.54 -11.26 2.14
C SER A 46 -19.41 -10.36 2.67
N GLU A 47 -19.17 -9.26 1.97
CA GLU A 47 -18.13 -8.29 2.34
C GLU A 47 -18.75 -6.98 2.81
N GLN A 48 -18.27 -6.49 3.95
CA GLN A 48 -18.59 -5.16 4.46
C GLN A 48 -17.31 -4.32 4.58
N PHE A 49 -17.40 -3.05 4.20
CA PHE A 49 -16.28 -2.12 4.22
C PHE A 49 -16.58 -0.96 5.18
N ILE A 50 -15.68 -0.72 6.14
CA ILE A 50 -15.80 0.36 7.12
C ILE A 50 -14.60 1.27 6.98
N ASN A 51 -14.81 2.59 6.81
CA ASN A 51 -13.71 3.54 6.76
C ASN A 51 -12.98 3.58 8.10
N SER A 52 -11.65 3.51 8.06
CA SER A 52 -10.79 3.37 9.24
C SER A 52 -9.80 4.53 9.42
N GLY A 53 -10.01 5.62 8.67
CA GLY A 53 -9.24 6.85 8.76
C GLY A 53 -8.20 6.98 7.65
N VAL A 54 -7.21 7.84 7.89
CA VAL A 54 -6.20 8.20 6.91
C VAL A 54 -4.82 8.04 7.55
N PHE A 55 -3.90 7.42 6.82
CA PHE A 55 -2.51 7.29 7.20
C PHE A 55 -1.63 8.05 6.20
N VAL A 56 -0.84 9.02 6.67
CA VAL A 56 0.02 9.86 5.82
C VAL A 56 1.48 9.53 6.10
N VAL A 57 2.24 9.31 5.03
CA VAL A 57 3.69 9.10 5.08
C VAL A 57 4.37 10.22 4.31
N SER A 58 5.16 11.04 5.00
CA SER A 58 6.07 12.00 4.36
C SER A 58 7.29 11.26 3.81
N ILE A 59 7.60 11.44 2.54
CA ILE A 59 8.74 10.82 1.86
C ILE A 59 9.98 11.68 2.11
N ASP A 60 10.56 11.50 3.30
CA ASP A 60 11.80 12.16 3.71
C ASP A 60 12.99 11.20 3.77
N LYS A 61 14.17 11.74 4.10
CA LYS A 61 15.40 10.94 4.18
C LYS A 61 15.29 9.77 5.18
N SER A 62 14.52 9.92 6.26
CA SER A 62 14.35 8.87 7.27
C SER A 62 13.58 7.67 6.72
N VAL A 63 12.53 7.93 5.95
CA VAL A 63 11.75 6.90 5.25
C VAL A 63 12.58 6.23 4.17
N MET A 64 13.37 7.00 3.42
CA MET A 64 14.19 6.48 2.32
C MET A 64 15.30 5.52 2.79
N VAL A 65 15.89 5.75 3.97
CA VAL A 65 16.94 4.85 4.52
C VAL A 65 16.38 3.69 5.33
N LYS A 66 15.15 3.79 5.83
CA LYS A 66 14.51 2.75 6.64
C LYS A 66 14.40 1.45 5.85
N LYS A 67 14.68 0.33 6.52
CA LYS A 67 14.48 -1.01 6.00
C LYS A 67 13.07 -1.49 6.32
N TYR A 68 12.39 -2.01 5.31
CA TYR A 68 11.03 -2.52 5.39
C TYR A 68 11.03 -4.02 5.09
N PRO A 69 10.36 -4.83 5.91
CA PRO A 69 10.23 -6.25 5.64
C PRO A 69 9.40 -6.44 4.36
N ARG A 70 9.76 -7.44 3.56
CA ARG A 70 8.92 -7.88 2.46
C ARG A 70 7.85 -8.80 3.03
N ILE A 71 6.58 -8.45 2.83
CA ILE A 71 5.43 -9.21 3.31
C ILE A 71 4.71 -9.85 2.12
N ASP A 72 4.35 -11.13 2.24
CA ASP A 72 3.43 -11.80 1.32
C ASP A 72 2.00 -11.33 1.61
N ILE A 73 1.35 -10.76 0.61
CA ILE A 73 0.02 -10.16 0.76
C ILE A 73 -1.09 -11.19 1.02
N LYS A 74 -0.87 -12.46 0.69
CA LYS A 74 -1.85 -13.55 0.89
C LYS A 74 -1.75 -14.15 2.28
N THR A 75 -0.54 -14.32 2.80
CA THR A 75 -0.30 -15.00 4.08
C THR A 75 0.05 -14.04 5.22
N GLY A 76 0.51 -12.84 4.92
CA GLY A 76 1.03 -11.88 5.90
C GLY A 76 2.43 -12.20 6.41
N GLU A 77 3.06 -13.27 5.91
CA GLU A 77 4.38 -13.69 6.35
C GLU A 77 5.50 -12.86 5.70
N SER A 78 6.64 -12.75 6.40
CA SER A 78 7.81 -12.11 5.81
C SER A 78 8.52 -13.06 4.84
N VAL A 79 8.70 -12.64 3.59
CA VAL A 79 9.17 -13.49 2.49
C VAL A 79 10.57 -13.14 1.98
N GLY A 80 11.48 -12.80 2.88
CA GLY A 80 12.91 -12.70 2.57
C GLY A 80 13.57 -11.42 3.06
N LYS A 81 14.55 -10.93 2.29
CA LYS A 81 15.39 -9.79 2.68
C LYS A 81 14.59 -8.48 2.69
N GLU A 82 14.88 -7.66 3.69
CA GLU A 82 14.34 -6.31 3.82
C GLU A 82 14.80 -5.42 2.65
N ARG A 83 13.97 -4.46 2.27
CA ARG A 83 14.27 -3.44 1.25
C ARG A 83 14.30 -2.06 1.87
N SER A 84 15.19 -1.18 1.40
CA SER A 84 15.14 0.22 1.83
C SER A 84 13.93 0.94 1.25
N GLY A 85 13.47 1.99 1.92
CA GLY A 85 12.46 2.89 1.37
C GLY A 85 12.85 3.42 -0.01
N ALA A 86 14.13 3.73 -0.23
CA ALA A 86 14.64 4.16 -1.53
C ALA A 86 14.46 3.10 -2.63
N GLU A 87 14.79 1.84 -2.35
CA GLU A 87 14.59 0.73 -3.30
C GLU A 87 13.11 0.53 -3.64
N ILE A 88 12.24 0.68 -2.64
CA ILE A 88 10.78 0.56 -2.82
C ILE A 88 10.24 1.74 -3.63
N PHE A 89 10.68 2.96 -3.31
CA PHE A 89 10.22 4.18 -3.96
C PHE A 89 10.63 4.22 -5.44
N ASP A 90 11.88 3.87 -5.76
CA ASP A 90 12.37 3.81 -7.13
C ASP A 90 11.55 2.83 -7.99
N MET A 91 11.26 1.65 -7.45
CA MET A 91 10.43 0.63 -8.11
C MET A 91 9.00 1.12 -8.41
N ILE A 92 8.36 1.78 -7.43
CA ILE A 92 6.99 2.28 -7.57
C ILE A 92 6.94 3.47 -8.54
N MET A 93 7.84 4.44 -8.35
CA MET A 93 7.87 5.64 -9.19
C MET A 93 8.15 5.30 -10.64
N LYS A 94 9.09 4.39 -10.90
CA LYS A 94 9.35 3.91 -12.24
C LYS A 94 8.11 3.30 -12.89
N ALA A 95 7.41 2.41 -12.18
CA ALA A 95 6.18 1.81 -12.69
C ALA A 95 5.09 2.85 -13.00
N ILE A 96 4.91 3.85 -12.13
CA ILE A 96 3.93 4.93 -12.32
C ILE A 96 4.32 5.82 -13.51
N THR A 97 5.60 6.20 -13.60
CA THR A 97 6.12 7.01 -14.71
C THR A 97 5.98 6.28 -16.04
N ASP A 98 6.31 5.00 -16.11
CA ASP A 98 6.19 4.20 -17.34
C ASP A 98 4.73 4.13 -17.81
N VAL A 99 3.78 3.92 -16.88
CA VAL A 99 2.34 3.95 -17.19
C VAL A 99 1.91 5.33 -17.68
N PHE A 100 2.33 6.40 -17.00
CA PHE A 100 1.97 7.76 -17.41
C PHE A 100 2.52 8.13 -18.79
N ILE A 101 3.78 7.80 -19.10
CA ILE A 101 4.36 8.07 -20.43
C ILE A 101 3.62 7.28 -21.52
N THR A 102 3.20 6.05 -21.23
CA THR A 102 2.56 5.16 -22.20
C THR A 102 1.09 5.52 -22.45
N GLU A 103 0.35 5.84 -21.38
CA GLU A 103 -1.10 6.06 -21.42
C GLU A 103 -1.49 7.54 -21.41
N GLY A 104 -0.59 8.41 -20.94
CA GLY A 104 -0.75 9.86 -20.91
C GLY A 104 -0.67 10.42 -22.31
N ARG A 105 -1.74 10.23 -23.08
CA ARG A 105 -1.95 11.00 -24.30
C ARG A 105 -2.18 12.45 -23.88
N GLU A 106 -1.36 13.35 -24.40
CA GLU A 106 -1.62 14.78 -24.29
C GLU A 106 -3.05 15.03 -24.76
N ARG A 107 -3.83 15.69 -23.90
CA ARG A 107 -5.05 16.35 -24.34
C ARG A 107 -4.57 17.58 -25.10
N ASP A 108 -4.42 17.44 -26.42
CA ASP A 108 -4.39 18.59 -27.33
C ASP A 108 -5.69 19.41 -27.20
#